data_AF-A0A8C3TS54-F1
#
_entry.id   AF-A0A8C3TS54-F1
#
_cell.length_a   1.000
_cell.length_b   1.000
_cell.length_c   1.000
_cell.angle_alpha   90.00
_cell.angle_beta   90.00
_cell.angle_gamma   90.00
#
_symmetry.space_group_name_H-M   'P 1'
#
loop_
_entity.id
_entity.type
_entity.pdbx_description
1 polymer ?
#
loop_
_entity_poly.entity_id
_entity_poly.type
_entity_poly.pdbx_seq_one_letter_code
_entity_poly.pdbx_strand_id
1 'polypeptide(L)'
;MSNSGEAELLHTFKGIPFTTRSSPELLESLDTFDAREDDVLLVSYPKSGTHWLAGVITKLYNTQVTITSPIEFGDISRLEELDKLSSKRIIPTHLDYNMLPPNFKSKKCKMIYISRNPKDTAVSMFHYYRDNPNLPTVDTWPAFFDLFLKGNATCAGGRCPCPWQGPWK
;
A
#
# COMPACT_ATOMS: atom_id res chain seq x y z
N MET A 1 24.67 21.47 -3.90
CA MET A 1 24.02 21.92 -5.14
C MET A 1 22.98 20.87 -5.47
N SER A 2 21.72 21.17 -5.18
CA SER A 2 20.57 20.28 -5.35
C SER A 2 20.33 20.03 -6.84
N ASN A 3 20.43 18.78 -7.26
CA ASN A 3 20.26 18.40 -8.66
C ASN A 3 18.77 18.49 -9.00
N SER A 4 18.41 19.44 -9.86
CA SER A 4 17.05 19.79 -10.27
C SER A 4 16.39 18.77 -11.22
N GLY A 5 16.69 17.47 -11.05
CA GLY A 5 16.13 16.35 -11.82
C GLY A 5 15.29 15.37 -10.99
N GLU A 6 15.28 15.52 -9.67
CA GLU A 6 14.36 14.80 -8.76
C GLU A 6 13.00 15.51 -8.72
N ALA A 7 12.28 15.53 -9.84
CA ALA A 7 10.87 15.86 -9.81
C ALA A 7 10.19 14.89 -8.82
N GLU A 8 9.57 15.44 -7.77
CA GLU A 8 9.08 14.79 -6.55
C GLU A 8 8.58 13.34 -6.78
N LEU A 9 9.44 12.34 -6.50
CA LEU A 9 9.09 10.91 -6.60
C LEU A 9 7.92 10.53 -5.67
N LEU A 10 7.66 11.37 -4.67
CA LEU A 10 6.58 11.24 -3.71
C LEU A 10 5.66 12.46 -3.79
N HIS A 11 4.38 12.23 -3.59
CA HIS A 11 3.38 13.27 -3.34
C HIS A 11 2.63 12.93 -2.05
N THR A 12 1.86 13.87 -1.51
CA THR A 12 1.08 13.66 -0.28
C THR A 12 -0.40 13.64 -0.60
N PHE A 13 -1.10 12.60 -0.14
CA PHE A 13 -2.56 12.51 -0.24
C PHE A 13 -3.14 12.20 1.14
N LYS A 14 -4.12 13.00 1.60
CA LYS A 14 -4.71 12.92 2.96
C LYS A 14 -3.67 12.87 4.10
N GLY A 15 -2.51 13.53 3.91
CA GLY A 15 -1.42 13.58 4.89
C GLY A 15 -0.51 12.35 4.91
N ILE A 16 -0.64 11.45 3.93
CA ILE A 16 0.16 10.23 3.78
C ILE A 16 1.02 10.36 2.52
N PRO A 17 2.32 10.04 2.57
CA PRO A 17 3.18 10.07 1.39
C PRO A 17 2.90 8.87 0.48
N PHE A 18 2.74 9.11 -0.82
CA PHE A 18 2.55 8.10 -1.87
C PHE A 18 3.57 8.31 -2.98
N THR A 19 3.94 7.24 -3.68
CA THR A 19 4.79 7.36 -4.88
C THR A 19 4.00 7.99 -6.03
N THR A 20 4.67 8.61 -7.00
CA THR A 20 4.06 9.07 -8.26
C THR A 20 3.42 7.98 -9.10
N ARG A 21 3.67 6.70 -8.78
CA ARG A 21 2.94 5.55 -9.35
C ARG A 21 1.47 5.49 -8.93
N SER A 22 1.07 6.22 -7.89
CA SER A 22 -0.32 6.35 -7.46
C SER A 22 -0.75 7.75 -7.87
N SER A 23 -1.61 7.89 -8.87
CA SER A 23 -2.06 9.22 -9.27
C SER A 23 -3.00 9.81 -8.19
N PRO A 24 -2.91 11.12 -7.89
CA PRO A 24 -3.85 11.77 -6.98
C PRO A 24 -5.30 11.57 -7.42
N GLU A 25 -5.56 11.64 -8.72
CA GLU A 25 -6.90 11.50 -9.30
C GLU A 25 -7.46 10.08 -9.11
N LEU A 26 -6.61 9.05 -9.20
CA LEU A 26 -6.97 7.69 -8.85
C LEU A 26 -7.34 7.61 -7.36
N LEU A 27 -6.49 8.13 -6.48
CA LEU A 27 -6.71 8.09 -5.03
C LEU A 27 -8.00 8.81 -4.60
N GLU A 28 -8.34 9.91 -5.26
CA GLU A 28 -9.63 10.62 -5.09
C GLU A 28 -10.82 9.81 -5.62
N SER A 29 -10.63 9.09 -6.72
CA SER A 29 -11.67 8.30 -7.39
C SER A 29 -11.88 6.92 -6.76
N LEU A 30 -11.05 6.49 -5.81
CA LEU A 30 -11.17 5.18 -5.16
C LEU A 30 -12.54 4.96 -4.51
N ASP A 31 -13.18 6.01 -4.00
CA ASP A 31 -14.52 5.90 -3.38
C ASP A 31 -15.61 5.49 -4.39
N THR A 32 -15.37 5.68 -5.69
CA THR A 32 -16.27 5.30 -6.78
C THR A 32 -16.10 3.84 -7.22
N PHE A 33 -15.05 3.15 -6.76
CA PHE A 33 -14.75 1.78 -7.19
C PHE A 33 -15.88 0.81 -6.81
N ASP A 34 -16.37 0.05 -7.78
CA ASP A 34 -17.39 -0.97 -7.55
C ASP A 34 -16.76 -2.34 -7.24
N ALA A 35 -16.66 -2.64 -5.94
CA ALA A 35 -16.24 -3.96 -5.48
C ALA A 35 -17.25 -5.03 -5.89
N ARG A 36 -16.84 -6.29 -6.03
CA ARG A 36 -17.74 -7.45 -6.20
C ARG A 36 -17.84 -8.19 -4.89
N GLU A 37 -18.98 -8.82 -4.62
CA GLU A 37 -19.18 -9.61 -3.40
C GLU A 37 -18.15 -10.74 -3.24
N ASP A 38 -17.63 -11.26 -4.37
CA ASP A 38 -16.62 -12.31 -4.38
C ASP A 38 -15.18 -11.80 -4.42
N ASP A 39 -14.94 -10.49 -4.42
CA ASP A 39 -13.59 -9.94 -4.33
C ASP A 39 -12.90 -10.30 -3.01
N VAL A 40 -11.58 -10.44 -3.08
CA VAL A 40 -10.72 -10.65 -1.91
C VAL A 40 -9.66 -9.56 -1.86
N LEU A 41 -9.59 -8.80 -0.76
CA LEU A 41 -8.52 -7.84 -0.54
C LEU A 41 -7.35 -8.48 0.19
N LEU A 42 -6.14 -8.21 -0.28
CA LEU A 42 -4.89 -8.51 0.43
C LEU A 42 -4.33 -7.22 1.01
N VAL A 43 -4.58 -6.99 2.29
CA VAL A 43 -4.21 -5.76 2.97
C VAL A 43 -2.88 -5.99 3.70
N SER A 44 -1.92 -5.10 3.49
CA SER A 44 -0.63 -5.19 4.17
C SER A 44 0.08 -3.85 4.17
N TYR A 45 0.85 -3.55 5.21
CA TYR A 45 1.84 -2.48 5.10
C TYR A 45 2.94 -2.91 4.12
N PRO A 46 3.50 -2.02 3.28
CA PRO A 46 4.58 -2.37 2.35
C PRO A 46 5.68 -3.17 3.03
N LYS A 47 6.22 -4.18 2.35
CA LYS A 47 7.30 -5.06 2.87
C LYS A 47 6.91 -6.00 4.03
N SER A 48 5.62 -6.14 4.31
CA SER A 48 5.10 -7.07 5.33
C SER A 48 4.78 -8.49 4.82
N GLY A 49 5.05 -8.79 3.55
CA GLY A 49 4.86 -10.14 2.98
C GLY A 49 3.76 -10.28 1.94
N THR A 50 3.32 -9.19 1.32
CA THR A 50 2.24 -9.14 0.31
C THR A 50 2.43 -10.14 -0.83
N HIS A 51 3.64 -10.23 -1.40
CA HIS A 51 3.94 -11.14 -2.51
C HIS A 51 3.87 -12.62 -2.09
N TRP A 52 4.33 -12.93 -0.87
CA TRP A 52 4.26 -14.29 -0.34
C TRP A 52 2.80 -14.69 -0.11
N LEU A 53 2.01 -13.83 0.54
CA LEU A 53 0.59 -14.06 0.77
C LEU A 53 -0.18 -14.24 -0.54
N ALA A 54 0.08 -13.39 -1.53
CA ALA A 54 -0.50 -13.51 -2.87
C ALA A 54 -0.23 -14.90 -3.47
N GLY A 55 1.02 -15.36 -3.45
CA GLY A 55 1.40 -16.68 -3.98
C GLY A 55 0.77 -17.86 -3.22
N VAL A 56 0.63 -17.75 -1.90
CA VAL A 56 -0.09 -18.75 -1.09
C VAL A 56 -1.56 -18.80 -1.51
N ILE A 57 -2.21 -17.65 -1.63
CA ILE A 57 -3.64 -17.58 -1.94
C ILE A 57 -3.92 -18.10 -3.35
N THR A 58 -3.09 -17.78 -4.36
CA THR A 58 -3.27 -18.34 -5.72
C THR A 58 -3.31 -19.86 -5.70
N LYS A 59 -2.48 -20.49 -4.85
CA LYS A 59 -2.41 -21.96 -4.73
C LYS A 59 -3.57 -22.58 -3.94
N LEU A 60 -4.26 -21.80 -3.11
CA LEU A 60 -5.41 -22.28 -2.33
C LEU A 60 -6.70 -22.37 -3.16
N TYR A 61 -6.79 -21.60 -4.25
CA TYR A 61 -7.97 -21.63 -5.10
C TYR A 61 -7.90 -22.76 -6.14
N ASN A 62 -8.98 -23.54 -6.21
CA ASN A 62 -9.18 -24.56 -7.25
C ASN A 62 -9.76 -23.97 -8.55
N THR A 63 -10.20 -22.71 -8.52
CA THR A 63 -10.82 -22.00 -9.64
C THR A 63 -9.88 -20.91 -10.17
N GLN A 64 -10.09 -20.49 -11.42
CA GLN A 64 -9.34 -19.38 -12.00
C GLN A 64 -9.53 -18.10 -11.17
N VAL A 65 -8.44 -17.58 -10.62
CA VAL A 65 -8.38 -16.30 -9.91
C VAL A 65 -7.36 -15.40 -10.59
N THR A 66 -7.60 -14.09 -10.58
CA THR A 66 -6.64 -13.10 -11.07
C THR A 66 -6.14 -12.28 -9.90
N ILE A 67 -4.83 -12.34 -9.64
CA ILE A 67 -4.16 -11.41 -8.74
C ILE A 67 -3.83 -10.16 -9.53
N THR A 68 -4.32 -9.03 -9.04
CA THR A 68 -4.13 -7.73 -9.68
C THR A 68 -2.94 -7.00 -9.05
N SER A 69 -2.42 -5.97 -9.71
CA SER A 69 -1.57 -4.97 -9.05
C SER A 69 -2.34 -4.23 -7.95
N PRO A 70 -1.68 -3.66 -6.93
CA PRO A 70 -2.34 -2.91 -5.87
C PRO A 70 -3.34 -1.89 -6.43
N ILE A 71 -4.50 -1.76 -5.79
CA ILE A 71 -5.61 -0.92 -6.28
C ILE A 71 -5.21 0.56 -6.39
N GLU A 72 -4.31 1.01 -5.52
CA GLU A 72 -3.80 2.37 -5.48
C GLU A 72 -2.68 2.65 -6.50
N PHE A 73 -2.26 1.69 -7.33
CA PHE A 73 -1.19 1.88 -8.31
C PHE A 73 -1.77 2.06 -9.73
N GLY A 74 -1.35 3.12 -10.40
CA GLY A 74 -1.79 3.52 -11.74
C GLY A 74 -2.43 4.90 -11.74
N ASP A 75 -3.21 5.13 -12.79
CA ASP A 75 -4.11 6.28 -12.95
C ASP A 75 -5.58 5.81 -12.89
N ILE A 76 -6.53 6.69 -13.20
CA ILE A 76 -7.97 6.39 -13.18
C ILE A 76 -8.33 5.17 -14.06
N SER A 77 -7.60 4.92 -15.15
CA SER A 77 -7.88 3.77 -16.05
C SER A 77 -7.80 2.43 -15.32
N ARG A 78 -7.08 2.39 -14.18
CA ARG A 78 -7.00 1.23 -13.30
C ARG A 78 -8.36 0.71 -12.84
N LEU A 79 -9.30 1.60 -12.57
CA LEU A 79 -10.64 1.20 -12.14
C LEU A 79 -11.37 0.46 -13.27
N GLU A 80 -11.27 0.97 -14.50
CA GLU A 80 -11.85 0.31 -15.68
C GLU A 80 -11.18 -1.04 -16.00
N GLU A 81 -9.86 -1.15 -15.82
CA GLU A 81 -9.14 -2.41 -16.00
C GLU A 81 -9.66 -3.48 -15.05
N LEU A 82 -9.88 -3.12 -13.78
CA LEU A 82 -10.40 -4.04 -12.78
C LEU A 82 -11.84 -4.47 -13.10
N ASP A 83 -12.64 -3.59 -13.68
CA ASP A 83 -14.03 -3.89 -14.07
C ASP A 83 -14.13 -4.83 -15.28
N LYS A 84 -13.17 -4.75 -16.21
CA LYS A 84 -13.10 -5.63 -17.39
C LYS A 84 -12.71 -7.08 -17.05
N LEU A 85 -12.15 -7.35 -15.87
CA LEU A 85 -11.79 -8.71 -15.45
C LEU A 85 -13.05 -9.55 -15.22
N SER A 86 -13.17 -10.72 -15.84
CA SER A 86 -14.32 -11.62 -15.64
C SER A 86 -14.10 -12.66 -14.53
N SER A 87 -12.84 -12.95 -14.19
CA SER A 87 -12.49 -13.88 -13.12
C SER A 87 -12.58 -13.24 -11.73
N LYS A 88 -12.61 -14.09 -10.70
CA LYS A 88 -12.55 -13.67 -9.31
C LYS A 88 -11.26 -12.88 -9.05
N ARG A 89 -11.40 -11.66 -8.51
CA ARG A 89 -10.29 -10.73 -8.33
C ARG A 89 -9.70 -10.86 -6.92
N ILE A 90 -8.38 -10.99 -6.85
CA ILE A 90 -7.61 -10.84 -5.61
C ILE A 90 -6.86 -9.52 -5.73
N ILE A 91 -7.24 -8.56 -4.91
CA ILE A 91 -6.84 -7.16 -5.02
C ILE A 91 -5.92 -6.81 -3.85
N PRO A 92 -4.59 -6.69 -4.07
CA PRO A 92 -3.69 -6.19 -3.05
C PRO A 92 -3.94 -4.71 -2.76
N THR A 93 -3.60 -4.27 -1.55
CA THR A 93 -3.58 -2.86 -1.20
C THR A 93 -2.69 -2.58 0.01
N HIS A 94 -2.05 -1.42 -0.01
CA HIS A 94 -1.30 -0.81 1.08
C HIS A 94 -2.02 0.39 1.70
N LEU A 95 -3.28 0.63 1.31
CA LEU A 95 -4.07 1.74 1.82
C LEU A 95 -4.44 1.53 3.29
N ASP A 96 -4.57 2.65 3.98
CA ASP A 96 -5.21 2.69 5.29
C ASP A 96 -6.66 2.25 5.23
N TYR A 97 -7.14 1.67 6.32
CA TYR A 97 -8.54 1.25 6.46
C TYR A 97 -9.57 2.36 6.18
N ASN A 98 -9.19 3.61 6.44
CA ASN A 98 -10.03 4.80 6.22
C ASN A 98 -10.01 5.28 4.75
N MET A 99 -9.07 4.80 3.95
CA MET A 99 -8.94 5.12 2.53
C MET A 99 -9.41 3.99 1.61
N LEU A 100 -9.77 2.84 2.18
CA LEU A 100 -10.35 1.74 1.42
C LEU A 100 -11.71 2.16 0.84
N PRO A 101 -12.01 1.82 -0.43
CA PRO A 101 -13.31 2.07 -1.02
C PRO A 101 -14.45 1.56 -0.12
N PRO A 102 -15.49 2.37 0.14
CA PRO A 102 -16.56 2.01 1.06
C PRO A 102 -17.35 0.78 0.58
N ASN A 103 -17.37 0.54 -0.74
CA ASN A 103 -18.05 -0.60 -1.35
C ASN A 103 -17.52 -1.96 -0.88
N PHE A 104 -16.24 -2.06 -0.51
CA PHE A 104 -15.71 -3.30 0.07
C PHE A 104 -16.36 -3.63 1.42
N LYS A 105 -16.73 -2.60 2.21
CA LYS A 105 -17.40 -2.77 3.50
C LYS A 105 -18.88 -3.08 3.31
N SER A 106 -19.56 -2.35 2.42
CA SER A 106 -20.99 -2.55 2.17
C SER A 106 -21.29 -3.94 1.59
N LYS A 107 -20.47 -4.41 0.63
CA LYS A 107 -20.58 -5.74 0.01
C LYS A 107 -19.94 -6.86 0.82
N LYS A 108 -19.37 -6.56 1.99
CA LYS A 108 -18.74 -7.52 2.93
C LYS A 108 -17.69 -8.41 2.24
N CYS A 109 -16.88 -7.82 1.37
CA CYS A 109 -15.81 -8.53 0.68
C CYS A 109 -14.81 -9.13 1.67
N LYS A 110 -14.18 -10.25 1.32
CA LYS A 110 -13.20 -10.90 2.20
C LYS A 110 -11.93 -10.07 2.26
N MET A 111 -11.43 -9.78 3.47
CA MET A 111 -10.17 -9.07 3.66
C MET A 111 -9.19 -9.96 4.43
N ILE A 112 -7.99 -10.13 3.87
CA ILE A 112 -6.90 -10.87 4.50
C ILE A 112 -5.79 -9.87 4.78
N TYR A 113 -5.55 -9.62 6.07
CA TYR A 113 -4.51 -8.71 6.52
C TYR A 113 -3.26 -9.49 6.94
N ILE A 114 -2.08 -9.08 6.44
CA ILE A 114 -0.79 -9.60 6.90
C ILE A 114 0.06 -8.47 7.48
N SER A 115 0.54 -8.69 8.70
CA SER A 115 1.52 -7.86 9.36
C SER A 115 2.82 -8.61 9.57
N ARG A 116 3.90 -7.84 9.65
CA ARG A 116 5.24 -8.30 10.01
C ARG A 116 5.76 -7.44 11.15
N ASN A 117 6.65 -8.00 11.97
CA ASN A 117 7.32 -7.24 13.01
C ASN A 117 7.86 -5.90 12.44
N PRO A 118 7.54 -4.75 13.04
CA PRO A 118 7.88 -3.45 12.47
C PRO A 118 9.40 -3.22 12.37
N LYS A 119 10.22 -3.86 13.20
CA LYS A 119 11.68 -3.79 13.12
C LYS A 119 12.19 -4.42 11.82
N ASP A 120 11.69 -5.61 11.49
CA ASP A 120 12.06 -6.31 10.25
C ASP A 120 11.49 -5.61 9.01
N THR A 121 10.27 -5.10 9.13
CA THR A 121 9.62 -4.31 8.09
C THR A 121 10.41 -3.04 7.79
N ALA A 122 10.89 -2.32 8.80
CA ALA A 122 11.72 -1.13 8.63
C ALA A 122 13.01 -1.46 7.87
N VAL A 123 13.74 -2.51 8.25
CA VAL A 123 14.95 -2.94 7.53
C VAL A 123 14.64 -3.29 6.08
N SER A 124 13.55 -4.02 5.82
CA SER A 124 13.14 -4.36 4.45
C SER A 124 12.73 -3.14 3.63
N MET A 125 12.11 -2.13 4.25
CA MET A 125 11.70 -0.88 3.61
C MET A 125 12.90 0.02 3.32
N PHE A 126 13.92 0.06 4.18
CA PHE A 126 15.18 0.75 3.91
C PHE A 126 15.86 0.24 2.63
N HIS A 127 16.03 -1.09 2.51
CA HIS A 127 16.58 -1.67 1.29
C HIS A 127 15.70 -1.41 0.07
N TYR A 128 14.37 -1.41 0.25
CA TYR A 128 13.45 -1.08 -0.84
C TYR A 128 13.60 0.37 -1.31
N TYR A 129 13.76 1.33 -0.41
CA TYR A 129 14.04 2.73 -0.75
C TYR A 129 15.37 2.89 -1.48
N ARG A 130 16.40 2.17 -1.06
CA ARG A 130 17.73 2.24 -1.65
C ARG A 130 17.78 1.64 -3.06
N ASP A 131 17.08 0.53 -3.28
CA ASP A 131 17.22 -0.27 -4.49
C ASP A 131 16.09 0.00 -5.51
N ASN A 132 15.07 0.79 -5.17
CA ASN A 132 13.94 1.10 -6.06
C ASN A 132 14.04 2.53 -6.62
N PRO A 133 14.20 2.71 -7.95
CA PRO A 133 14.32 4.04 -8.56
C PRO A 133 13.03 4.88 -8.50
N ASN A 134 11.89 4.28 -8.12
CA ASN A 134 10.63 4.99 -7.94
C ASN A 134 10.49 5.63 -6.54
N LEU A 135 11.51 5.52 -5.70
CA LEU A 135 11.53 6.07 -4.35
C LEU A 135 12.73 6.99 -4.18
N PRO A 136 12.63 8.04 -3.36
CA PRO A 136 13.78 8.87 -3.04
C PRO A 136 14.80 8.03 -2.27
N THR A 137 16.04 8.04 -2.73
CA THR A 137 17.12 7.34 -2.04
C THR A 137 17.34 7.96 -0.66
N VAL A 138 17.44 7.11 0.35
CA VAL A 138 17.85 7.51 1.70
C VAL A 138 19.17 6.81 2.01
N ASP A 139 20.24 7.59 2.06
CA ASP A 139 21.61 7.06 2.03
C ASP A 139 22.02 6.31 3.31
N THR A 140 21.37 6.58 4.45
CA THR A 140 21.74 6.00 5.74
C THR A 140 20.57 5.38 6.48
N TRP A 141 20.83 4.26 7.16
CA TRP A 141 19.84 3.59 7.99
C TRP A 141 19.26 4.49 9.09
N PRO A 142 20.04 5.27 9.87
CA PRO A 142 19.48 6.16 10.88
C PRO A 142 18.51 7.20 10.30
N ALA A 143 18.84 7.81 9.16
CA ALA A 143 17.95 8.77 8.51
C ALA A 143 16.64 8.12 8.05
N PHE A 144 16.72 6.90 7.48
CA PHE A 144 15.54 6.14 7.11
C PHE A 144 14.71 5.72 8.33
N PHE A 145 15.37 5.28 9.40
CA PHE A 145 14.70 4.83 10.62
C PHE A 145 13.91 5.96 11.28
N ASP A 146 14.47 7.18 11.34
CA ASP A 146 13.76 8.37 11.80
C ASP A 146 12.56 8.72 10.91
N LEU A 147 12.71 8.61 9.60
CA LEU A 147 11.62 8.81 8.63
C LEU A 147 10.50 7.76 8.83
N PHE A 148 10.86 6.50 9.05
CA PHE A 148 9.94 5.40 9.33
C PHE A 148 9.17 5.61 10.64
N LEU A 149 9.86 5.98 11.72
CA LEU A 149 9.24 6.26 13.02
C LEU A 149 8.28 7.46 12.99
N LYS A 150 8.57 8.46 12.16
CA LYS A 150 7.68 9.62 11.93
C LYS A 150 6.44 9.28 11.09
N GLY A 151 6.37 8.09 10.49
CA GLY A 151 5.30 7.71 9.57
C GLY A 151 5.41 8.38 8.20
N ASN A 152 6.61 8.83 7.82
CA ASN A 152 6.85 9.53 6.55
C ASN A 152 7.36 8.59 5.43
N ALA A 153 7.33 7.28 5.65
CA ALA A 153 7.59 6.28 4.62
C ALA A 153 6.36 6.12 3.71
N THR A 154 6.56 5.79 2.42
CA THR A 154 5.47 5.70 1.44
C THR A 154 4.42 4.68 1.84
N CYS A 155 3.17 5.05 1.62
CA CYS A 155 1.98 4.30 2.03
C CYS A 155 1.96 3.99 3.54
N ALA A 156 2.75 4.70 4.35
CA ALA A 156 2.61 4.68 5.80
C ALA A 156 1.44 5.58 6.20
N GLY A 157 0.27 5.04 5.95
CA GLY A 157 -0.94 5.48 6.59
C GLY A 157 -0.90 5.07 8.06
N GLY A 158 -0.81 6.05 8.94
CA GLY A 158 -0.55 5.83 10.35
C GLY A 158 0.79 6.43 10.72
N ARG A 159 0.74 7.68 11.19
CA ARG A 159 1.57 8.04 12.35
C ARG A 159 1.44 6.88 13.30
N CYS A 160 2.52 6.19 13.67
CA CYS A 160 2.47 5.37 14.88
C CYS A 160 1.87 6.30 15.93
N PRO A 161 0.62 6.07 16.42
CA PRO A 161 0.25 6.73 17.64
C PRO A 161 1.19 6.05 18.61
N CYS A 162 2.35 6.63 18.91
CA CYS A 162 3.22 6.09 19.93
C CYS A 162 2.33 5.88 21.15
N PRO A 163 1.95 4.64 21.54
CA PRO A 163 1.29 4.44 22.81
C PRO A 163 2.32 4.69 23.94
N TRP A 164 3.60 4.78 23.56
CA TRP A 164 4.78 4.99 24.36
C TRP A 164 5.05 6.47 24.72
N GLN A 165 4.03 7.33 24.72
CA GLN A 165 4.08 8.62 25.43
C GLN A 165 3.18 8.63 26.69
N GLY A 166 2.88 7.45 27.25
CA GLY A 166 2.52 7.35 28.67
C GLY A 166 3.79 7.42 29.54
N PRO A 167 3.79 8.19 30.64
CA PRO A 167 4.97 8.28 31.51
C PRO A 167 5.20 6.93 32.18
N TRP A 168 6.41 6.40 32.08
CA TRP A 168 6.88 5.35 32.98
C TRP A 168 7.05 5.98 34.37
N LYS A 169 5.99 5.93 35.17
CA LYS A 169 6.00 5.96 36.65
C LYS A 169 5.01 4.93 37.15
#